data_AF-A0A164UY81-F1
#
_entry.id   AF-A0A164UY81-F1
#
_cell.length_a   1.000
_cell.length_b   1.000
_cell.length_c   1.000
_cell.angle_alpha   90.00
_cell.angle_beta   90.00
_cell.angle_gamma   90.00
#
_symmetry.space_group_name_H-M   'P 1'
#
loop_
_entity.id
_entity.type
_entity.pdbx_description
1 polymer ?
#
loop_
_entity_poly.entity_id
_entity_poly.type
_entity_poly.pdbx_seq_one_letter_code
_entity_poly.pdbx_strand_id
1 'polypeptide(L)'
;MYISAGSNAVLSQYQDIDFSGDENLVQGSQPLLVLYLVFQISDQILLPVLIGTLVFSNGVKRHPTLINLCITWLIAGVVGSLLFYAGHQTGPEPPPDLCIIQASLIYALTPMTSTSILCLVFQAWASITNFRFGENHPIIRSATLLILPYVSFIAFGTATLILASTHTGPVNRNRKFFYCSLDNKTFGYSIAVFCGIILTATFIMEAWIAATYYKNWRTLKSSAQGQHTLRLLMLGFWIFTALSLSGLSFVRPRSPVPDLLISSSEHH
;
A
#
# COMPACT_ATOMS: atom_id res chain seq x y z
N MET A 1 -47.36 7.83 -15.52
CA MET A 1 -47.41 7.03 -14.28
C MET A 1 -47.32 5.56 -14.66
N TYR A 2 -46.11 5.07 -14.94
CA TYR A 2 -45.81 3.64 -15.16
C TYR A 2 -44.30 3.46 -14.92
N ILE A 3 -43.92 3.27 -13.66
CA ILE A 3 -42.61 2.73 -13.26
C ILE A 3 -42.92 1.82 -12.08
N SER A 4 -42.96 0.51 -12.30
CA SER A 4 -42.75 -0.53 -11.28
C SER A 4 -43.06 -1.90 -11.87
N ALA A 5 -42.08 -2.52 -12.54
CA ALA A 5 -42.01 -3.96 -12.76
C ALA A 5 -40.64 -4.30 -13.37
N GLY A 6 -39.57 -4.26 -12.57
CA GLY A 6 -38.23 -4.60 -13.06
C GLY A 6 -37.14 -4.80 -12.02
N SER A 7 -37.44 -4.63 -10.72
CA SER A 7 -36.41 -4.66 -9.67
C SER A 7 -36.29 -5.99 -8.92
N ASN A 8 -37.13 -6.99 -9.22
CA ASN A 8 -37.20 -8.23 -8.44
C ASN A 8 -36.61 -9.45 -9.15
N ALA A 9 -36.08 -9.32 -10.37
CA ALA A 9 -35.46 -10.43 -11.11
C ALA A 9 -33.95 -10.58 -10.87
N VAL A 10 -33.27 -9.53 -10.38
CA VAL A 10 -31.80 -9.54 -10.18
C VAL A 10 -31.41 -10.18 -8.82
N LEU A 11 -32.34 -10.24 -7.86
CA LEU A 11 -32.05 -10.79 -6.52
C LEU A 11 -32.26 -12.31 -6.40
N SER A 12 -32.89 -12.97 -7.38
CA SER A 12 -33.15 -14.42 -7.34
C SER A 12 -32.10 -15.27 -8.06
N GLN A 13 -31.15 -14.65 -8.78
CA GLN A 13 -30.13 -15.39 -9.53
C GLN A 13 -28.82 -15.61 -8.74
N TYR A 14 -28.78 -15.20 -7.47
CA TYR A 14 -27.58 -15.31 -6.62
C TYR A 14 -27.62 -16.49 -5.63
N GLN A 15 -28.67 -17.32 -5.67
CA GLN A 15 -28.89 -18.34 -4.62
C GLN A 15 -28.75 -19.80 -5.07
N ASP A 16 -28.49 -20.08 -6.36
CA ASP A 16 -28.31 -21.45 -6.86
C ASP A 16 -27.03 -21.59 -7.70
N ILE A 17 -25.87 -21.47 -7.06
CA ILE A 17 -24.61 -22.00 -7.62
C ILE A 17 -24.24 -23.23 -6.80
N ASP A 18 -24.41 -24.38 -7.45
CA ASP A 18 -24.17 -25.71 -6.93
C ASP A 18 -22.75 -25.86 -6.35
N PHE A 19 -22.71 -26.33 -5.12
CA PHE A 19 -21.52 -26.53 -4.29
C PHE A 19 -20.89 -27.89 -4.65
N SER A 20 -20.17 -27.97 -5.77
CA SER A 20 -19.36 -29.15 -6.12
C SER A 20 -17.88 -28.78 -6.25
N GLY A 21 -17.13 -29.01 -5.16
CA GLY A 21 -15.83 -29.71 -5.26
C GLY A 21 -14.54 -28.95 -5.57
N ASP A 22 -14.48 -27.60 -5.57
CA ASP A 22 -13.20 -26.88 -5.68
C ASP A 22 -12.90 -26.05 -4.41
N GLU A 23 -12.05 -26.59 -3.54
CA GLU A 23 -11.72 -26.12 -2.18
C GLU A 23 -10.99 -24.76 -2.07
N ASN A 24 -11.00 -23.87 -3.07
CA ASN A 24 -10.16 -22.65 -3.04
C ASN A 24 -10.84 -21.34 -3.49
N LEU A 25 -12.17 -21.31 -3.71
CA LEU A 25 -12.89 -20.07 -4.02
C LEU A 25 -13.11 -19.25 -2.75
N VAL A 26 -12.34 -18.17 -2.59
CA VAL A 26 -12.60 -17.15 -1.56
C VAL A 26 -13.88 -16.41 -1.94
N GLN A 27 -14.98 -16.76 -1.29
CA GLN A 27 -16.28 -16.11 -1.50
C GLN A 27 -16.24 -14.73 -0.83
N GLY A 28 -15.83 -13.71 -1.59
CA GLY A 28 -15.81 -12.34 -1.11
C GLY A 28 -17.23 -11.80 -0.93
N SER A 29 -17.50 -11.19 0.22
CA SER A 29 -18.78 -10.52 0.45
C SER A 29 -18.80 -9.16 -0.26
N GLN A 30 -19.89 -8.85 -0.96
CA GLN A 30 -20.15 -7.53 -1.57
C GLN A 30 -19.81 -6.33 -0.66
N PRO A 31 -20.18 -6.30 0.64
CA PRO A 31 -19.81 -5.18 1.51
C PRO A 31 -18.31 -4.98 1.66
N LEU A 32 -17.51 -6.06 1.62
CA LEU A 32 -16.06 -5.99 1.75
C LEU A 32 -15.42 -5.31 0.54
N LEU A 33 -15.97 -5.57 -0.65
CA LEU A 33 -15.56 -4.93 -1.89
C LEU A 33 -15.91 -3.44 -1.90
N VAL A 34 -17.13 -3.09 -1.47
CA VAL A 34 -17.53 -1.69 -1.36
C VAL A 34 -16.60 -0.94 -0.41
N LEU A 35 -16.29 -1.54 0.76
CA LEU A 35 -15.38 -0.94 1.73
C LEU A 35 -13.98 -0.71 1.13
N TYR A 36 -13.42 -1.73 0.46
CA TYR A 36 -12.12 -1.63 -0.23
C TYR A 36 -12.11 -0.50 -1.26
N LEU A 37 -13.15 -0.40 -2.09
CA LEU A 37 -13.25 0.66 -3.11
C LEU A 37 -13.41 2.04 -2.49
N VAL A 38 -14.23 2.17 -1.44
CA VAL A 38 -14.39 3.45 -0.74
C VAL A 38 -13.04 3.93 -0.24
N PHE A 39 -12.25 3.05 0.36
CA PHE A 39 -10.92 3.39 0.84
C PHE A 39 -9.99 3.87 -0.29
N GLN A 40 -9.85 3.09 -1.36
CA GLN A 40 -8.95 3.47 -2.47
C GLN A 40 -9.38 4.76 -3.17
N ILE A 41 -10.69 5.02 -3.28
CA ILE A 41 -11.21 6.25 -3.88
C ILE A 41 -11.00 7.44 -2.94
N SER A 42 -11.18 7.26 -1.62
CA SER A 42 -10.92 8.34 -0.68
C SER A 42 -9.46 8.77 -0.66
N ASP A 43 -8.50 7.86 -0.85
CA ASP A 43 -7.08 8.23 -0.95
C ASP A 43 -6.80 9.13 -2.14
N GLN A 44 -7.45 8.86 -3.28
CA GLN A 44 -7.30 9.67 -4.48
C GLN A 44 -7.89 11.08 -4.34
N ILE A 45 -8.76 11.33 -3.37
CA ILE A 45 -9.32 12.67 -3.12
C ILE A 45 -8.57 13.35 -1.97
N LEU A 46 -8.39 12.62 -0.85
CA LEU A 46 -7.81 13.14 0.38
C LEU A 46 -6.32 13.44 0.22
N LEU A 47 -5.55 12.59 -0.48
CA LEU A 47 -4.11 12.79 -0.64
C LEU A 47 -3.77 13.98 -1.55
N PRO A 48 -4.42 14.22 -2.71
CA PRO A 48 -4.21 15.46 -3.46
C PRO A 48 -4.57 16.71 -2.69
N VAL A 49 -5.67 16.68 -1.92
CA VAL A 49 -6.05 17.81 -1.04
C VAL A 49 -4.97 18.02 0.03
N LEU A 50 -4.45 16.95 0.62
CA LEU A 50 -3.34 17.02 1.56
C LEU A 50 -2.11 17.63 0.87
N ILE A 51 -1.64 17.06 -0.26
CA ILE A 51 -0.49 17.55 -1.03
C ILE A 51 -0.66 19.03 -1.40
N GLY A 52 -1.84 19.42 -1.90
CA GLY A 52 -2.15 20.82 -2.22
C GLY A 52 -2.03 21.71 -0.99
N THR A 53 -2.64 21.31 0.13
CA THR A 53 -2.50 22.01 1.42
C THR A 53 -1.04 22.05 1.87
N LEU A 54 -0.26 21.00 1.59
CA LEU A 54 1.14 20.93 1.93
C LEU A 54 1.98 21.96 1.15
N VAL A 55 1.70 22.09 -0.14
CA VAL A 55 2.41 22.95 -1.10
C VAL A 55 2.00 24.42 -0.97
N PHE A 56 0.71 24.73 -0.77
CA PHE A 56 0.22 26.12 -0.68
C PHE A 56 0.43 26.77 0.69
N SER A 57 0.73 25.99 1.73
CA SER A 57 0.95 26.50 3.08
C SER A 57 2.37 27.08 3.22
N ASN A 58 2.52 28.36 2.88
CA ASN A 58 3.79 29.12 2.91
C ASN A 58 4.48 29.19 4.28
N GLY A 59 3.79 28.83 5.38
CA GLY A 59 4.33 28.92 6.75
C GLY A 59 5.11 27.70 7.24
N VAL A 60 5.05 26.55 6.56
CA VAL A 60 5.62 25.28 7.07
C VAL A 60 6.58 24.69 6.04
N LYS A 61 7.88 24.73 6.33
CA LYS A 61 8.91 24.03 5.54
C LYS A 61 8.73 22.53 5.72
N ARG A 62 8.01 21.89 4.81
CA ARG A 62 7.75 20.44 4.85
C ARG A 62 8.80 19.66 4.07
N HIS A 63 9.05 18.44 4.51
CA HIS A 63 10.04 17.57 3.87
C HIS A 63 9.49 16.95 2.58
N PRO A 64 10.27 16.95 1.48
CA PRO A 64 9.83 16.40 0.20
C PRO A 64 9.55 14.90 0.25
N THR A 65 10.14 14.17 1.20
CA THR A 65 9.87 12.73 1.41
C THR A 65 8.45 12.44 1.86
N LEU A 66 7.80 13.36 2.59
CA LEU A 66 6.39 13.19 2.99
C LEU A 66 5.48 13.31 1.76
N ILE A 67 5.74 14.30 0.90
CA ILE A 67 5.02 14.45 -0.37
C ILE A 67 5.22 13.20 -1.23
N ASN A 68 6.44 12.66 -1.27
CA ASN A 68 6.74 11.42 -1.97
C ASN A 68 5.92 10.24 -1.47
N LEU A 69 5.79 10.10 -0.14
CA LEU A 69 4.96 9.05 0.46
C LEU A 69 3.49 9.20 0.02
N CYS A 70 2.94 10.41 0.06
CA CYS A 70 1.58 10.69 -0.41
C CYS A 70 1.41 10.35 -1.90
N ILE A 71 2.40 10.64 -2.75
CA ILE A 71 2.37 10.26 -4.17
C ILE A 71 2.37 8.74 -4.33
N THR A 72 3.21 8.01 -3.57
CA THR A 72 3.23 6.54 -3.65
C THR A 72 1.89 5.91 -3.25
N TRP A 73 1.19 6.48 -2.27
CA TRP A 73 -0.15 6.03 -1.87
C TRP A 73 -1.22 6.40 -2.89
N LEU A 74 -1.12 7.58 -3.51
CA LEU A 74 -2.01 7.95 -4.63
C LEU A 74 -1.88 6.95 -5.78
N ILE A 75 -0.65 6.55 -6.13
CA ILE A 75 -0.40 5.51 -7.14
C ILE A 75 -1.05 4.18 -6.70
N ALA A 76 -0.93 3.81 -5.43
CA ALA A 76 -1.55 2.59 -4.89
C ALA A 76 -3.09 2.61 -5.03
N GLY A 77 -3.73 3.72 -4.69
CA GLY A 77 -5.17 3.91 -4.86
C GLY A 77 -5.63 3.77 -6.32
N VAL A 78 -4.90 4.40 -7.26
CA VAL A 78 -5.19 4.32 -8.71
C VAL A 78 -5.03 2.89 -9.23
N VAL A 79 -3.93 2.23 -8.89
CA VAL A 79 -3.64 0.84 -9.31
C VAL A 79 -4.67 -0.14 -8.74
N GLY A 80 -5.03 0.00 -7.46
CA GLY A 80 -6.06 -0.83 -6.82
C GLY A 80 -7.44 -0.66 -7.46
N SER A 81 -7.73 0.53 -7.98
CA SER A 81 -9.01 0.88 -8.61
C SER A 81 -9.08 0.58 -10.12
N LEU A 82 -8.04 -0.03 -10.71
CA LEU A 82 -7.97 -0.22 -12.17
C LEU A 82 -9.12 -1.08 -12.73
N LEU A 83 -9.47 -2.18 -12.05
CA LEU A 83 -10.60 -3.04 -12.45
C LEU A 83 -11.95 -2.32 -12.32
N PHE A 84 -12.08 -1.46 -11.31
CA PHE A 84 -13.26 -0.63 -11.12
C PHE A 84 -13.43 0.36 -12.26
N TYR A 85 -12.36 1.06 -12.66
CA TYR A 85 -12.39 1.97 -13.80
C TYR A 85 -12.65 1.27 -15.13
N ALA A 86 -12.20 0.04 -15.28
CA ALA A 86 -12.48 -0.77 -16.47
C ALA A 86 -13.88 -1.41 -16.48
N GLY A 87 -14.66 -1.28 -15.39
CA GLY A 87 -15.98 -1.92 -15.28
C GLY A 87 -15.94 -3.44 -15.11
N HIS A 88 -14.79 -4.01 -14.74
CA HIS A 88 -14.57 -5.45 -14.56
C HIS A 88 -14.38 -5.84 -13.08
N GLN A 89 -14.85 -5.02 -12.14
CA GLN A 89 -14.75 -5.31 -10.72
C GLN A 89 -15.65 -6.49 -10.30
N THR A 90 -16.81 -6.64 -10.94
CA THR A 90 -17.77 -7.73 -10.73
C THR A 90 -18.12 -8.39 -12.06
N GLY A 91 -18.77 -9.56 -12.03
CA GLY A 91 -19.18 -10.28 -13.24
C GLY A 91 -18.10 -11.23 -13.77
N PRO A 92 -18.01 -11.47 -15.10
CA PRO A 92 -17.10 -12.45 -15.68
C PRO A 92 -15.61 -12.05 -15.46
N GLU A 93 -14.71 -12.98 -15.77
CA GLU A 93 -13.27 -12.76 -15.64
C GLU A 93 -12.81 -11.60 -16.53
N PRO A 94 -11.96 -10.67 -16.01
CA PRO A 94 -11.46 -9.54 -16.80
C PRO A 94 -10.61 -10.01 -18.00
N PRO A 95 -10.44 -9.15 -19.01
CA PRO A 95 -9.50 -9.41 -20.10
C PRO A 95 -8.09 -9.72 -19.56
N PRO A 96 -7.37 -10.70 -20.14
CA PRO A 96 -6.09 -11.17 -19.62
C PRO A 96 -5.05 -10.06 -19.53
N ASP A 97 -4.98 -9.18 -20.53
CA ASP A 97 -4.01 -8.07 -20.57
C ASP A 97 -4.22 -7.10 -19.41
N LEU A 98 -5.48 -6.76 -19.10
CA LEU A 98 -5.83 -5.90 -17.97
C LEU A 98 -5.42 -6.55 -16.64
N CYS A 99 -5.64 -7.85 -16.53
CA CYS A 99 -5.34 -8.64 -15.34
C CYS A 99 -3.82 -8.74 -15.09
N ILE A 100 -3.04 -8.93 -16.16
CA ILE A 100 -1.57 -8.94 -16.14
C ILE A 100 -1.02 -7.57 -15.73
N ILE A 101 -1.55 -6.49 -16.31
CA ILE A 101 -1.14 -5.12 -15.97
C ILE A 101 -1.46 -4.83 -14.51
N GLN A 102 -2.69 -5.10 -14.06
CA GLN A 102 -3.07 -4.85 -12.66
C GLN A 102 -2.20 -5.66 -11.69
N ALA A 103 -2.02 -6.96 -11.95
CA ALA A 103 -1.18 -7.81 -11.11
C ALA A 103 0.25 -7.25 -11.03
N SER A 104 0.86 -6.92 -12.17
CA SER A 104 2.23 -6.41 -12.19
C SER A 104 2.41 -5.11 -11.40
N LEU A 105 1.44 -4.20 -11.49
CA LEU A 105 1.46 -2.95 -10.72
C LEU A 105 1.24 -3.22 -9.23
N ILE A 106 0.28 -4.07 -8.85
CA ILE A 106 -0.02 -4.37 -7.43
C ILE A 106 1.18 -5.01 -6.72
N TYR A 107 1.83 -5.99 -7.33
CA TYR A 107 3.02 -6.63 -6.72
C TYR A 107 4.20 -5.64 -6.58
N ALA A 108 4.25 -4.59 -7.41
CA ALA A 108 5.24 -3.54 -7.30
C ALA A 108 4.93 -2.49 -6.22
N LEU A 109 3.67 -2.33 -5.80
CA LEU A 109 3.27 -1.36 -4.78
C LEU A 109 3.92 -1.66 -3.43
N THR A 110 3.89 -2.91 -2.97
CA THR A 110 4.43 -3.30 -1.65
C THR A 110 5.92 -2.95 -1.46
N PRO A 111 6.83 -3.28 -2.40
CA PRO A 111 8.23 -2.87 -2.28
C PRO A 111 8.42 -1.36 -2.44
N MET A 112 7.59 -0.67 -3.25
CA MET A 112 7.62 0.79 -3.37
C MET A 112 7.25 1.48 -2.04
N THR A 113 6.11 1.10 -1.45
CA THR A 113 5.60 1.73 -0.22
C THR A 113 6.52 1.46 0.97
N SER A 114 6.99 0.22 1.16
CA SER A 114 7.96 -0.10 2.21
C SER A 114 9.26 0.70 2.07
N THR A 115 9.79 0.84 0.85
CA THR A 115 10.97 1.67 0.58
C THR A 115 10.71 3.16 0.84
N SER A 116 9.52 3.66 0.48
CA SER A 116 9.11 5.06 0.69
C SER A 116 9.04 5.41 2.19
N ILE A 117 8.47 4.50 2.99
CA ILE A 117 8.40 4.63 4.44
C ILE A 117 9.81 4.64 5.05
N LEU A 118 10.69 3.72 4.64
CA LEU A 118 12.08 3.69 5.09
C LEU A 118 12.79 5.02 4.81
N CYS A 119 12.59 5.58 3.60
CA CYS A 119 13.17 6.86 3.20
C CYS A 119 12.64 8.02 4.06
N LEU A 120 11.35 8.02 4.41
CA LEU A 120 10.75 9.01 5.30
C LEU A 120 11.34 8.92 6.73
N VAL A 121 11.41 7.72 7.30
CA VAL A 121 11.96 7.49 8.64
C VAL A 121 13.45 7.83 8.70
N PHE A 122 14.22 7.43 7.69
CA PHE A 122 15.63 7.80 7.58
C PHE A 122 15.83 9.31 7.50
N GLN A 123 15.01 10.02 6.73
CA GLN A 123 15.06 11.48 6.64
C GLN A 123 14.70 12.15 7.97
N ALA A 124 13.71 11.61 8.71
CA ALA A 124 13.35 12.10 10.04
C ALA A 124 14.49 11.87 11.04
N TRP A 125 15.09 10.68 11.05
CA TRP A 125 16.27 10.37 11.86
C TRP A 125 17.43 11.32 11.56
N ALA A 126 17.77 11.50 10.29
CA ALA A 126 18.87 12.38 9.87
C ALA A 126 18.63 13.85 10.28
N SER A 127 17.36 14.28 10.30
CA SER A 127 16.99 15.62 10.77
C SER A 127 17.17 15.80 12.28
N ILE A 128 16.96 14.76 13.09
CA ILE A 128 17.06 14.83 14.55
C ILE A 128 18.51 14.73 15.01
N THR A 129 19.27 13.83 14.41
CA THR A 129 20.68 13.58 14.78
C THR A 129 21.64 14.64 14.22
N ASN A 130 21.13 15.61 13.46
CA ASN A 130 21.95 16.50 12.62
C ASN A 130 22.96 15.69 11.79
N PHE A 131 22.58 14.49 11.34
CA PHE A 131 23.50 13.62 10.63
C PHE A 131 23.81 14.22 9.27
N ARG A 132 25.06 14.66 9.14
CA ARG A 132 25.59 15.27 7.92
C ARG A 132 26.33 14.24 7.08
N PHE A 133 25.64 13.19 6.65
CA PHE A 133 26.19 12.27 5.65
C PHE A 133 26.37 13.02 4.34
N GLY A 134 27.61 13.20 3.89
CA GLY A 134 27.93 13.92 2.66
C GLY A 134 27.52 15.39 2.70
N GLU A 135 28.10 16.18 3.62
CA GLU A 135 27.90 17.64 3.76
C GLU A 135 27.94 18.41 2.45
N ASN A 136 28.62 17.88 1.43
CA ASN A 136 28.85 18.59 0.19
C ASN A 136 27.61 18.66 -0.73
N HIS A 137 26.60 17.76 -0.60
CA HIS A 137 25.47 17.73 -1.55
C HIS A 137 24.10 17.32 -0.95
N PRO A 138 23.41 18.21 -0.22
CA PRO A 138 22.08 17.93 0.35
C PRO A 138 21.02 17.59 -0.71
N ILE A 139 21.14 18.15 -1.92
CA ILE A 139 20.22 17.91 -3.04
C ILE A 139 20.32 16.46 -3.52
N ILE A 140 21.54 15.93 -3.68
CA ILE A 140 21.75 14.56 -4.15
C ILE A 140 21.17 13.57 -3.15
N ARG A 141 21.39 13.79 -1.84
CA ARG A 141 20.80 12.96 -0.79
C ARG A 141 19.27 12.91 -0.88
N SER A 142 18.63 14.08 -0.99
CA SER A 142 17.17 14.15 -1.10
C SER A 142 16.68 13.52 -2.40
N ALA A 143 17.35 13.75 -3.54
CA ALA A 143 16.99 13.13 -4.81
C ALA A 143 17.07 11.61 -4.75
N THR A 144 18.13 11.05 -4.17
CA THR A 144 18.29 9.59 -4.00
C THR A 144 17.16 8.99 -3.18
N LEU A 145 16.79 9.62 -2.05
CA LEU A 145 15.69 9.16 -1.20
C LEU A 145 14.32 9.24 -1.90
N LEU A 146 14.16 10.18 -2.83
CA LEU A 146 12.92 10.32 -3.61
C LEU A 146 12.83 9.29 -4.74
N ILE A 147 13.96 8.96 -5.38
CA ILE A 147 14.00 8.06 -6.55
C ILE A 147 13.90 6.59 -6.13
N LEU A 148 14.49 6.22 -4.98
CA LEU A 148 14.62 4.83 -4.56
C LEU A 148 13.30 4.03 -4.54
N PRO A 149 12.16 4.56 -4.03
CA PRO A 149 10.87 3.85 -4.07
C PRO A 149 10.40 3.51 -5.48
N TYR A 150 10.60 4.42 -6.44
CA TYR A 150 10.19 4.21 -7.83
C TYR A 150 11.11 3.23 -8.56
N VAL A 151 12.39 3.16 -8.20
CA VAL A 151 13.29 2.11 -8.69
C VAL A 151 12.80 0.74 -8.23
N SER A 152 12.43 0.60 -6.95
CA SER A 152 11.80 -0.61 -6.43
C SER A 152 10.50 -0.95 -7.19
N PHE A 153 9.65 0.05 -7.44
CA PHE A 153 8.41 -0.12 -8.20
C PHE A 153 8.68 -0.65 -9.61
N ILE A 154 9.56 -0.01 -10.37
CA ILE A 154 9.87 -0.41 -11.74
C ILE A 154 10.52 -1.80 -11.77
N ALA A 155 11.46 -2.09 -10.86
CA ALA A 155 12.15 -3.37 -10.80
C ALA A 155 11.19 -4.54 -10.53
N PHE A 156 10.35 -4.45 -9.51
CA PHE A 156 9.39 -5.52 -9.19
C PHE A 156 8.21 -5.56 -10.18
N GLY A 157 7.78 -4.42 -10.70
CA GLY A 157 6.71 -4.33 -11.70
C GLY A 157 7.12 -4.98 -13.02
N THR A 158 8.31 -4.65 -13.53
CA THR A 158 8.86 -5.29 -14.75
C THR A 158 9.11 -6.78 -14.54
N ALA A 159 9.65 -7.21 -13.39
CA ALA A 159 9.82 -8.62 -13.09
C ALA A 159 8.47 -9.37 -13.07
N THR A 160 7.44 -8.79 -12.44
CA THR A 160 6.09 -9.39 -12.42
C THR A 160 5.48 -9.44 -13.82
N LEU A 161 5.64 -8.38 -14.61
CA LEU A 161 5.13 -8.31 -15.98
C LEU A 161 5.78 -9.39 -16.86
N ILE A 162 7.10 -9.54 -16.81
CA ILE A 162 7.83 -10.57 -17.55
C ILE A 162 7.38 -11.97 -17.12
N LEU A 163 7.24 -12.22 -15.80
CA LEU A 163 6.78 -13.51 -15.31
C LEU A 163 5.35 -13.82 -15.74
N ALA A 164 4.46 -12.83 -15.69
CA ALA A 164 3.07 -12.94 -16.10
C ALA A 164 2.89 -13.10 -17.63
N SER A 165 3.80 -12.54 -18.43
CA SER A 165 3.73 -12.63 -19.90
C SER A 165 4.44 -13.86 -20.46
N THR A 166 5.46 -14.39 -19.78
CA THR A 166 6.28 -15.52 -20.28
C THR A 166 5.79 -16.87 -19.81
N HIS A 167 5.26 -16.95 -18.59
CA HIS A 167 4.72 -18.18 -18.06
C HIS A 167 3.20 -18.09 -18.11
N THR A 168 2.54 -19.08 -18.71
CA THR A 168 1.09 -19.29 -18.63
C THR A 168 0.66 -19.72 -17.21
N GLY A 169 1.30 -19.18 -16.17
CA GLY A 169 0.77 -19.25 -14.83
C GLY A 169 -0.54 -18.46 -14.84
N PRO A 170 -1.67 -19.04 -14.42
CA PRO A 170 -2.96 -18.37 -14.53
C PRO A 170 -2.95 -17.10 -13.68
N VAL A 171 -2.88 -15.94 -14.33
CA VAL A 171 -3.19 -14.66 -13.70
C VAL A 171 -4.70 -14.56 -13.65
N ASN A 172 -5.27 -15.04 -12.55
CA ASN A 172 -6.72 -15.14 -12.41
C ASN A 172 -7.17 -14.33 -11.20
N ARG A 173 -8.38 -13.78 -11.31
CA ARG A 173 -9.07 -13.10 -10.19
C ARG A 173 -9.59 -14.10 -9.15
N ASN A 174 -9.79 -15.37 -9.51
CA ASN A 174 -10.45 -16.36 -8.65
C ASN A 174 -9.75 -16.61 -7.29
N ARG A 175 -8.46 -16.30 -7.18
CA ARG A 175 -7.71 -16.42 -5.90
C ARG A 175 -7.85 -15.21 -4.99
N LYS A 176 -8.10 -14.02 -5.56
CA LYS A 176 -8.16 -12.75 -4.84
C LYS A 176 -9.37 -11.97 -5.35
N PHE A 177 -10.40 -11.87 -4.51
CA PHE A 177 -11.68 -11.29 -4.90
C PHE A 177 -11.59 -9.84 -5.42
N PHE A 178 -10.61 -9.06 -4.94
CA PHE A 178 -10.50 -7.62 -5.23
C PHE A 178 -9.62 -7.27 -6.44
N TYR A 179 -8.67 -8.14 -6.79
CA TYR A 179 -7.64 -7.83 -7.78
C TYR A 179 -7.03 -9.09 -8.40
N CYS A 180 -6.38 -8.92 -9.54
CA CYS A 180 -5.67 -10.00 -10.22
C CYS A 180 -4.37 -10.40 -9.51
N SER A 181 -4.17 -11.71 -9.31
CA SER A 181 -2.97 -12.23 -8.64
C SER A 181 -2.22 -13.22 -9.53
N LEU A 182 -0.88 -13.17 -9.47
CA LEU A 182 0.00 -14.09 -10.16
C LEU A 182 0.17 -15.37 -9.32
N ASP A 183 -0.07 -16.54 -9.90
CA ASP A 183 0.18 -17.82 -9.25
C ASP A 183 1.67 -18.19 -9.26
N ASN A 184 2.48 -17.44 -8.53
CA ASN A 184 3.89 -17.75 -8.33
C ASN A 184 4.31 -17.54 -6.88
N LYS A 185 4.33 -18.64 -6.11
CA LYS A 185 4.69 -18.64 -4.69
C LYS A 185 6.11 -18.13 -4.45
N THR A 186 7.07 -18.58 -5.28
CA THR A 186 8.48 -18.18 -5.16
C THR A 186 8.64 -16.67 -5.29
N PHE A 187 7.99 -16.07 -6.28
CA PHE A 187 8.05 -14.62 -6.48
C PHE A 187 7.37 -13.85 -5.34
N GLY A 188 6.20 -14.34 -4.88
CA GLY A 188 5.54 -13.79 -3.70
C GLY A 188 6.42 -13.82 -2.45
N TYR A 189 7.16 -14.92 -2.22
CA TYR A 189 8.13 -15.01 -1.11
C TYR A 189 9.26 -14.01 -1.27
N SER A 190 9.81 -13.83 -2.47
CA SER A 190 10.89 -12.85 -2.70
C SER A 190 10.46 -11.43 -2.35
N ILE A 191 9.26 -11.01 -2.77
CA ILE A 191 8.71 -9.68 -2.44
C ILE A 191 8.54 -9.54 -0.92
N ALA A 192 7.98 -10.55 -0.27
CA ALA A 192 7.72 -10.48 1.15
C ALA A 192 9.00 -10.47 2.00
N VAL A 193 10.02 -11.25 1.63
CA VAL A 193 11.34 -11.21 2.29
C VAL A 193 11.96 -9.83 2.12
N PHE A 194 11.93 -9.27 0.91
CA PHE A 194 12.42 -7.91 0.65
C PHE A 194 11.70 -6.88 1.54
N CYS A 195 10.37 -6.87 1.52
CA CYS A 195 9.57 -5.95 2.32
C CYS A 195 9.82 -6.16 3.83
N GLY A 196 9.94 -7.41 4.29
CA GLY A 196 10.23 -7.74 5.68
C GLY A 196 11.56 -7.17 6.15
N ILE A 197 12.62 -7.24 5.33
CA ILE A 197 13.93 -6.63 5.62
C ILE A 197 13.80 -5.11 5.75
N ILE A 198 13.14 -4.46 4.79
CA ILE A 198 12.97 -3.01 4.76
C ILE A 198 12.14 -2.50 5.95
N LEU A 199 11.03 -3.17 6.26
CA LEU A 199 10.16 -2.81 7.38
C LEU A 199 10.85 -3.09 8.73
N THR A 200 11.66 -4.14 8.85
CA THR A 200 12.48 -4.39 10.05
C THR A 200 13.50 -3.27 10.27
N ALA A 201 14.20 -2.87 9.21
CA ALA A 201 15.14 -1.75 9.27
C ALA A 201 14.44 -0.43 9.66
N THR A 202 13.24 -0.20 9.12
CA THR A 202 12.39 0.94 9.46
C THR A 202 12.06 0.95 10.96
N PHE A 203 11.58 -0.17 11.49
CA PHE A 203 11.21 -0.30 12.91
C PHE A 203 12.41 -0.07 13.85
N ILE A 204 13.60 -0.61 13.51
CA ILE A 204 14.82 -0.37 14.29
C ILE A 204 15.16 1.13 14.33
N MET A 205 15.07 1.82 13.19
CA MET A 205 15.31 3.26 13.15
C MET A 205 14.27 4.06 13.93
N GLU A 206 12.98 3.70 13.84
CA GLU A 206 11.92 4.35 14.61
C GLU A 206 12.11 4.18 16.12
N ALA A 207 12.43 2.96 16.57
CA ALA A 207 12.74 2.68 17.97
C ALA A 207 13.94 3.51 18.45
N TRP A 208 14.96 3.68 17.59
CA TRP A 208 16.10 4.53 17.91
C TRP A 208 15.73 6.02 17.98
N ILE A 209 14.96 6.54 17.03
CA ILE A 209 14.43 7.91 17.07
C ILE A 209 13.63 8.13 18.36
N ALA A 210 12.75 7.19 18.71
CA ALA A 210 11.92 7.26 19.92
C ALA A 210 12.78 7.28 21.19
N ALA A 211 13.80 6.42 21.28
CA ALA A 211 14.72 6.39 22.40
C ALA A 211 15.53 7.70 22.54
N THR A 212 16.04 8.24 21.42
CA THR A 212 16.75 9.53 21.41
C THR A 212 15.82 10.68 21.80
N TYR A 213 14.58 10.67 21.32
CA TYR A 213 13.57 11.67 21.68
C TYR A 213 13.21 11.60 23.16
N TYR A 214 12.96 10.40 23.70
CA TYR A 214 12.61 10.20 25.11
C TYR A 214 13.72 10.66 26.05
N LYS A 215 14.99 10.36 25.70
CA LYS A 215 16.15 10.80 26.49
C LYS A 215 16.26 12.33 26.54
N ASN A 216 15.91 13.02 25.46
CA ASN A 216 16.02 14.48 25.32
C ASN A 216 14.69 15.22 25.53
N TRP A 217 13.65 14.54 26.03
CA TRP A 217 12.28 15.08 26.03
C TRP A 217 12.14 16.38 26.83
N ARG A 218 12.92 16.55 27.91
CA ARG A 218 12.88 17.76 28.75
C ARG A 218 13.29 19.02 27.99
N THR A 219 14.25 18.89 27.07
CA THR A 219 14.72 20.01 26.24
C THR A 219 13.78 20.26 25.06
N LEU A 220 13.13 19.21 24.55
CA LEU A 220 12.27 19.26 23.35
C LEU A 220 10.81 19.63 23.64
N LYS A 221 10.32 19.50 24.89
CA LYS A 221 8.94 19.85 25.28
C LYS A 221 8.56 21.31 24.98
N SER A 222 9.56 22.19 24.85
CA SER A 222 9.38 23.62 24.54
C SER A 222 9.16 23.90 23.05
N SER A 223 9.45 22.96 22.14
CA SER A 223 9.34 23.21 20.70
C SER A 223 8.09 22.59 20.07
N ALA A 224 7.53 23.27 19.08
CA ALA A 224 6.42 22.81 18.24
C ALA A 224 6.71 21.48 17.50
N GLN A 225 7.93 20.95 17.60
CA GLN A 225 8.37 19.70 16.98
C GLN A 225 7.67 18.45 17.55
N GLY A 226 7.10 18.53 18.76
CA GLY A 226 6.46 17.38 19.42
C GLY A 226 5.28 16.78 18.65
N GLN A 227 4.55 17.58 17.87
CA GLN A 227 3.40 17.10 17.08
C GLN A 227 3.82 16.21 15.91
N HIS A 228 4.97 16.47 15.30
CA HIS A 228 5.51 15.66 14.22
C HIS A 228 6.02 14.31 14.72
N THR A 229 6.61 14.28 15.92
CA THR A 229 7.08 13.03 16.54
C THR A 229 5.93 12.09 16.88
N LEU A 230 4.78 12.61 17.35
CA LEU A 230 3.61 11.78 17.67
C LEU A 230 3.08 11.04 16.43
N ARG A 231 3.01 11.74 15.28
CA ARG A 231 2.59 11.13 14.00
C ARG A 231 3.54 10.04 13.55
N LEU A 232 4.85 10.24 13.73
CA LEU A 232 5.86 9.23 13.40
C LEU A 232 5.73 7.98 14.29
N LEU A 233 5.40 8.15 15.58
CA LEU A 233 5.17 7.03 16.49
C LEU A 233 3.88 6.26 16.17
N MET A 234 2.82 6.97 15.77
CA MET A 234 1.59 6.33 15.27
C MET A 234 1.89 5.51 14.02
N LEU A 235 2.68 6.05 13.08
CA LEU A 235 3.13 5.34 11.89
C LEU A 235 3.95 4.08 12.25
N GLY A 236 4.85 4.16 13.22
CA GLY A 236 5.65 3.01 13.63
C GLY A 236 4.85 1.90 14.33
N PHE A 237 3.89 2.28 15.19
CA PHE A 237 2.95 1.32 15.77
C PHE A 237 2.14 0.62 14.67
N TRP A 238 1.75 1.36 13.63
CA TRP A 238 1.05 0.80 12.48
C TRP A 238 1.92 -0.15 11.64
N ILE A 239 3.18 0.20 11.38
CA ILE A 239 4.11 -0.68 10.66
C ILE A 239 4.30 -2.00 11.44
N PHE A 240 4.35 -1.93 12.77
CA PHE A 240 4.44 -3.10 13.63
C PHE A 240 3.20 -4.01 13.51
N THR A 241 1.99 -3.44 13.46
CA THR A 241 0.76 -4.24 13.25
C THR A 241 0.76 -4.86 11.86
N ALA A 242 1.16 -4.12 10.81
CA ALA A 242 1.27 -4.63 9.44
C ALA A 242 2.30 -5.78 9.30
N LEU A 243 3.47 -5.66 9.94
CA LEU A 243 4.48 -6.71 10.00
C LEU A 243 3.96 -7.96 10.73
N SER A 244 3.29 -7.77 11.86
CA SER A 244 2.72 -8.86 12.65
C SER A 244 1.64 -9.62 11.87
N LEU A 245 0.77 -8.91 11.16
CA LEU A 245 -0.27 -9.49 10.30
C LEU A 245 0.33 -10.20 9.09
N SER A 246 1.37 -9.63 8.48
CA SER A 246 2.08 -10.25 7.37
C SER A 246 2.71 -11.58 7.82
N GLY A 247 3.37 -11.61 8.98
CA GLY A 247 3.88 -12.83 9.59
C GLY A 247 2.78 -13.85 9.88
N LEU A 248 1.62 -13.39 10.40
CA LEU A 248 0.47 -14.25 10.65
C LEU A 248 -0.11 -14.85 9.36
N SER A 249 -0.15 -14.08 8.29
CA SER A 249 -0.59 -14.52 6.96
C SER A 249 0.34 -15.58 6.37
N PHE A 250 1.65 -15.50 6.64
CA PHE A 250 2.58 -16.58 6.29
C PHE A 250 2.28 -17.88 7.00
N VAL A 251 1.88 -17.80 8.27
CA VAL A 251 1.50 -18.98 9.06
C VAL A 251 0.11 -19.48 8.67
N ARG A 252 -0.79 -18.60 8.23
CA ARG A 252 -2.20 -18.89 7.88
C ARG A 252 -2.64 -18.23 6.56
N PRO A 253 -2.28 -18.80 5.39
CA PRO A 253 -2.51 -18.18 4.08
C PRO A 253 -3.98 -18.08 3.62
N ARG A 254 -4.95 -18.49 4.45
CA ARG A 254 -6.38 -18.58 4.06
C ARG A 254 -7.24 -17.37 4.44
N SER A 255 -6.70 -16.39 5.18
CA SER A 255 -7.51 -15.26 5.65
C SER A 255 -7.45 -14.09 4.65
N PRO A 256 -8.60 -13.51 4.22
CA PRO A 256 -8.64 -12.27 3.43
C PRO A 256 -8.45 -11.00 4.28
N VAL A 257 -8.40 -11.14 5.61
CA VAL A 257 -8.27 -10.04 6.58
C VAL A 257 -7.00 -9.19 6.39
N PRO A 258 -5.81 -9.74 6.07
CA PRO A 258 -4.61 -8.93 5.90
C PRO A 258 -4.75 -7.90 4.77
N ASP A 259 -5.36 -8.29 3.64
CA ASP A 259 -5.53 -7.39 2.49
C ASP A 259 -6.48 -6.23 2.84
N LEU A 260 -7.53 -6.52 3.61
CA LEU A 260 -8.47 -5.49 4.07
C LEU A 260 -7.80 -4.51 5.06
N LEU A 261 -7.04 -5.04 6.02
CA LEU A 261 -6.35 -4.22 7.02
C LEU A 261 -5.30 -3.31 6.37
N ILE A 262 -4.62 -3.80 5.32
CA ILE A 262 -3.69 -2.97 4.54
C ILE A 262 -4.45 -1.83 3.85
N SER A 263 -5.62 -2.06 3.24
CA SER A 263 -6.40 -0.96 2.65
C SER A 263 -6.93 0.04 3.70
N SER A 264 -7.36 -0.44 4.88
CA SER A 264 -7.85 0.46 5.95
C SER A 264 -6.76 1.36 6.55
N SER A 265 -5.50 1.04 6.30
CA SER A 265 -4.35 1.77 6.84
C SER A 265 -4.16 3.17 6.28
N GLU A 266 -4.70 3.43 5.09
CA GLU A 266 -4.36 4.61 4.30
C GLU A 266 -5.08 5.88 4.82
N HIS A 267 -6.01 5.74 5.79
CA HIS A 267 -6.84 6.83 6.32
C HIS A 267 -6.43 7.43 7.68
N HIS A 268 -5.33 7.00 8.27
CA HIS A 268 -4.87 7.49 9.58
C HIS A 268 -3.58 8.32 9.49
#